data_AF-A0A8C8B7U4-F1
#
_entry.id   AF-A0A8C8B7U4-F1
#
_cell.length_a   1.000
_cell.length_b   1.000
_cell.length_c   1.000
_cell.angle_alpha   90.00
_cell.angle_beta   90.00
_cell.angle_gamma   90.00
#
_symmetry.space_group_name_H-M   'P 1'
#
loop_
_entity.id
_entity.type
_entity.pdbx_description
1 polymer ?
#
loop_
_entity_poly.entity_id
_entity_poly.type
_entity_poly.pdbx_seq_one_letter_code
_entity_poly.pdbx_strand_id
1 'polypeptide(L)'
;ATFSAGTLALMLYALLWEAGNLVNLPDKRIGFYNFCLWNETAGRLQCLEYEHLQMMGISLPGIVIARVCVYTCLVFSIFYPIFVAHVKCTEETEGWKVIIVILIIKTIILSGGLGIFLFQTTQWIQPSDFTGGFLALLGSQTLLLLHLLEQAGMPLRQL
;
A
#
# COMPACT_ATOMS: atom_id res chain seq x y z
N ALA A 1 -16.34 -8.29 -7.79
CA ALA A 1 -15.43 -7.78 -8.85
C ALA A 1 -15.03 -6.32 -8.60
N THR A 2 -16.01 -5.47 -8.26
CA THR A 2 -15.82 -4.04 -8.01
C THR A 2 -14.77 -3.73 -6.94
N PHE A 3 -14.75 -4.42 -5.80
CA PHE A 3 -13.77 -4.16 -4.74
C PHE A 3 -12.32 -4.47 -5.17
N SER A 4 -12.10 -5.58 -5.88
CA SER A 4 -10.78 -5.92 -6.41
C SER A 4 -10.28 -4.90 -7.44
N ALA A 5 -11.15 -4.48 -8.35
CA ALA A 5 -10.79 -3.47 -9.36
C ALA A 5 -10.50 -2.11 -8.71
N GLY A 6 -11.35 -1.70 -7.74
CA GLY A 6 -11.15 -0.47 -6.97
C GLY A 6 -9.87 -0.49 -6.15
N THR A 7 -9.56 -1.62 -5.48
CA THR A 7 -8.30 -1.79 -4.77
C THR A 7 -7.11 -1.60 -5.71
N LEU A 8 -7.11 -2.30 -6.84
CA LEU A 8 -6.01 -2.19 -7.81
C LEU A 8 -5.87 -0.77 -8.34
N ALA A 9 -6.97 -0.11 -8.72
CA ALA A 9 -6.95 1.26 -9.22
C ALA A 9 -6.39 2.25 -8.19
N LEU A 10 -6.83 2.16 -6.93
CA LEU A 10 -6.32 3.00 -5.85
C LEU A 10 -4.84 2.74 -5.55
N MET A 11 -4.40 1.48 -5.57
CA MET A 11 -2.99 1.15 -5.40
C MET A 11 -2.13 1.66 -6.55
N LEU A 12 -2.59 1.57 -7.80
CA LEU A 12 -1.89 2.13 -8.96
C LEU A 12 -1.80 3.66 -8.85
N TYR A 13 -2.89 4.31 -8.45
CA TYR A 13 -2.89 5.75 -8.21
C TYR A 13 -1.90 6.14 -7.10
N ALA A 14 -1.93 5.48 -5.94
CA ALA A 14 -1.03 5.82 -4.85
C ALA A 14 0.45 5.53 -5.15
N LEU A 15 0.75 4.36 -5.75
CA LEU A 15 2.12 3.86 -5.86
C LEU A 15 2.81 4.26 -7.16
N LEU A 16 2.07 4.38 -8.26
CA LEU A 16 2.63 4.74 -9.56
C LEU A 16 2.36 6.20 -9.91
N TRP A 17 1.11 6.67 -9.80
CA TRP A 17 0.75 8.04 -10.17
C TRP A 17 1.29 9.07 -9.17
N GLU A 18 1.04 8.87 -7.87
CA GLU A 18 1.60 9.70 -6.80
C GLU A 18 3.04 9.28 -6.40
N ALA A 19 3.67 8.37 -7.15
CA ALA A 19 5.02 7.84 -6.92
C ALA A 19 5.23 7.27 -5.50
N GLY A 20 4.18 6.80 -4.83
CA GLY A 20 4.24 6.29 -3.47
C GLY A 20 4.41 7.39 -2.42
N ASN A 21 4.09 8.64 -2.74
CA ASN A 21 4.11 9.75 -1.80
C ASN A 21 2.85 9.73 -0.92
N LEU A 22 3.07 9.72 0.40
CA LEU A 22 1.99 9.88 1.38
C LEU A 22 1.72 11.36 1.62
N VAL A 23 2.78 12.17 1.58
CA VAL A 23 2.76 13.63 1.62
C VAL A 23 3.35 14.14 0.31
N ASN A 24 2.59 14.96 -0.41
CA ASN A 24 2.99 15.53 -1.70
C ASN A 24 2.67 17.05 -1.73
N LEU A 25 3.33 17.81 -0.85
CA LEU A 25 3.20 19.25 -0.71
C LEU A 25 4.34 19.97 -1.47
N PRO A 26 4.19 21.27 -1.81
CA PRO A 26 5.22 22.03 -2.53
C PRO A 26 6.52 22.21 -1.74
N ASP A 27 6.44 22.18 -0.41
CA ASP A 27 7.54 22.36 0.55
C ASP A 27 7.98 21.03 1.21
N LYS A 28 7.21 19.96 1.02
CA LYS A 28 7.50 18.66 1.65
C LYS A 28 6.95 17.49 0.85
N ARG A 29 7.81 16.52 0.54
CA ARG A 29 7.42 15.26 -0.10
C ARG A 29 7.95 14.08 0.69
N ILE A 30 7.06 13.27 1.23
CA ILE A 30 7.43 12.08 2.00
C ILE A 30 6.66 10.89 1.44
N GLY A 31 7.41 9.92 0.97
CA GLY A 31 6.92 8.73 0.30
C GLY A 31 7.88 7.58 0.47
N PHE A 32 7.47 6.43 -0.07
CA PHE A 32 8.28 5.22 0.03
C PHE A 32 9.68 5.45 -0.51
N TYR A 33 9.82 6.02 -1.72
CA TYR A 33 11.13 6.29 -2.35
C TYR A 33 11.60 7.73 -2.24
N ASN A 34 10.69 8.68 -2.00
CA ASN A 34 11.00 10.10 -2.00
C ASN A 34 10.94 10.65 -0.58
N PHE A 35 12.03 11.24 -0.11
CA PHE A 35 12.04 11.97 1.15
C PHE A 35 12.69 13.33 0.91
N CYS A 36 11.89 14.34 0.63
CA CYS A 36 12.35 15.66 0.24
C CYS A 36 11.75 16.72 1.15
N LEU A 37 12.62 17.56 1.70
CA LEU A 37 12.25 18.66 2.58
C LEU A 37 12.68 19.98 1.94
N TRP A 38 11.94 21.04 2.22
CA TRP A 38 12.32 22.39 1.82
C TRP A 38 13.63 22.80 2.49
N ASN A 39 14.62 23.18 1.69
CA ASN A 39 15.86 23.76 2.18
C ASN A 39 15.84 25.26 1.95
N GLU A 40 15.71 26.02 3.04
CA GLU A 40 15.68 27.49 3.02
C GLU A 40 16.95 28.11 2.44
N THR A 41 18.12 27.49 2.67
CA THR A 41 19.40 27.97 2.16
C THR A 41 19.52 27.78 0.65
N ALA A 42 18.98 26.68 0.12
CA ALA A 42 19.01 26.38 -1.30
C ALA A 42 17.80 26.96 -2.06
N GLY A 43 16.78 27.46 -1.35
CA GLY A 43 15.53 27.96 -1.93
C GLY A 43 14.77 26.91 -2.74
N ARG A 44 14.96 25.62 -2.44
CA ARG A 44 14.38 24.51 -3.21
C ARG A 44 14.16 23.28 -2.35
N LEU A 45 13.28 22.40 -2.83
CA LEU A 45 13.12 21.06 -2.27
C LEU A 45 14.42 20.27 -2.42
N GLN A 46 14.93 19.73 -1.32
CA GLN A 46 16.10 18.85 -1.32
C GLN A 46 15.69 17.44 -0.92
N CYS A 47 15.93 16.48 -1.80
CA CYS A 47 15.70 15.08 -1.53
C CYS A 47 16.90 14.49 -0.77
N LEU A 48 16.59 13.82 0.33
CA LEU A 48 17.54 13.29 1.28
C LEU A 48 17.89 11.86 0.91
N GLU A 49 19.18 11.58 0.84
CA GLU A 49 19.69 10.23 0.63
C GLU A 49 19.63 9.41 1.91
N TYR A 50 19.81 8.10 1.79
CA TYR A 50 19.72 7.16 2.90
C TYR A 50 20.59 7.49 4.11
N GLU A 51 21.80 7.99 3.90
CA GLU A 51 22.70 8.40 4.99
C GLU A 51 22.08 9.52 5.83
N HIS A 52 21.40 10.45 5.17
CA HIS A 52 20.67 11.53 5.82
C HIS A 52 19.45 11.01 6.59
N LEU A 53 18.74 10.02 6.05
CA LEU A 53 17.60 9.39 6.74
C LEU A 53 18.02 8.72 8.05
N GLN A 54 19.17 8.02 8.07
CA GLN A 54 19.67 7.38 9.28
C GLN A 54 20.04 8.40 10.37
N MET A 55 20.67 9.51 9.99
CA MET A 55 20.98 10.61 10.92
C MET A 55 19.71 11.25 11.52
N MET A 56 18.59 11.15 10.81
CA MET A 56 17.27 11.63 11.24
C MET A 56 16.48 10.59 12.07
N GLY A 57 17.11 9.48 12.47
CA GLY A 57 16.48 8.43 13.28
C GLY A 57 15.57 7.47 12.51
N ILE A 58 15.56 7.54 11.17
CA ILE A 58 14.76 6.65 10.33
C ILE A 58 15.54 5.37 10.05
N SER A 59 14.98 4.23 10.46
CA SER A 59 15.60 2.92 10.21
C SER A 59 15.50 2.54 8.73
N LEU A 60 16.65 2.47 8.06
CA LEU A 60 16.74 2.04 6.66
C LEU A 60 16.16 0.64 6.40
N PRO A 61 16.46 -0.40 7.20
CA PRO A 61 15.80 -1.68 7.09
C PRO A 61 14.27 -1.57 7.19
N GLY A 62 13.76 -0.74 8.09
CA GLY A 62 12.31 -0.51 8.25
C GLY A 62 11.67 0.05 6.99
N ILE A 63 12.29 1.06 6.39
CA ILE A 63 11.82 1.66 5.13
C ILE A 63 11.87 0.66 3.97
N VAL A 64 12.93 -0.14 3.88
CA VAL A 64 13.06 -1.18 2.85
C VAL A 64 11.98 -2.26 3.01
N ILE A 65 11.74 -2.73 4.24
CA ILE A 65 10.68 -3.71 4.51
C ILE A 65 9.31 -3.13 4.14
N ALA A 66 9.03 -1.89 4.55
CA ALA A 66 7.78 -1.21 4.19
C ALA A 66 7.55 -1.17 2.68
N ARG A 67 8.59 -0.80 1.91
CA ARG A 67 8.56 -0.80 0.44
C ARG A 67 8.25 -2.17 -0.11
N VAL A 68 9.00 -3.19 0.31
CA VAL A 68 8.82 -4.55 -0.17
C VAL A 68 7.40 -5.02 0.10
N CYS A 69 6.87 -4.81 1.31
CA CYS A 69 5.51 -5.20 1.67
C CYS A 69 4.44 -4.52 0.81
N VAL A 70 4.49 -3.18 0.67
CA VAL A 70 3.46 -2.42 -0.05
C VAL A 70 3.50 -2.70 -1.56
N TYR A 71 4.69 -2.73 -2.17
CA TYR A 71 4.82 -3.00 -3.61
C TYR A 71 4.56 -4.47 -3.94
N THR A 72 4.90 -5.41 -3.06
CA THR A 72 4.49 -6.82 -3.23
C THR A 72 2.97 -6.96 -3.22
N CYS A 73 2.26 -6.16 -2.40
CA CYS A 73 0.80 -6.14 -2.42
C CYS A 73 0.22 -5.65 -3.75
N LEU A 74 0.88 -4.67 -4.40
CA LEU A 74 0.49 -4.22 -5.73
C LEU A 74 0.63 -5.35 -6.75
N VAL A 75 1.76 -6.06 -6.73
CA VAL A 75 2.02 -7.20 -7.62
C VAL A 75 0.94 -8.26 -7.45
N PHE A 76 0.65 -8.68 -6.21
CA PHE A 76 -0.45 -9.61 -5.95
C PHE A 76 -1.82 -9.07 -6.41
N SER A 77 -2.07 -7.77 -6.27
CA SER A 77 -3.31 -7.15 -6.75
C SER A 77 -3.46 -7.17 -8.28
N ILE A 78 -2.37 -7.11 -9.03
CA ILE A 78 -2.38 -7.19 -10.50
C ILE A 78 -2.73 -8.61 -10.97
N PHE A 79 -2.15 -9.64 -10.34
CA PHE A 79 -2.38 -11.03 -10.75
C PHE A 79 -3.68 -11.64 -10.20
N TYR A 80 -4.23 -11.07 -9.13
CA TYR A 80 -5.42 -11.59 -8.45
C TYR A 80 -6.66 -11.77 -9.36
N PRO A 81 -7.04 -10.83 -10.25
CA PRO A 81 -8.19 -11.01 -11.14
C PRO A 81 -8.06 -12.22 -12.07
N ILE A 82 -6.84 -12.51 -12.55
CA ILE A 82 -6.55 -13.67 -13.41
C ILE A 82 -6.79 -14.96 -12.63
N PHE A 83 -6.30 -15.02 -11.39
CA PHE A 83 -6.49 -16.18 -10.53
C PHE A 83 -7.97 -16.40 -10.19
N VAL A 84 -8.71 -15.35 -9.86
CA VAL A 84 -10.15 -15.44 -9.61
C VAL A 84 -10.91 -15.90 -10.85
N ALA A 85 -10.56 -15.38 -12.03
CA ALA A 85 -11.17 -15.82 -13.29
C ALA A 85 -10.91 -17.31 -13.54
N HIS A 86 -9.68 -17.77 -13.31
CA HIS A 86 -9.33 -19.19 -13.43
C HIS A 86 -10.19 -20.07 -12.52
N VAL A 87 -10.22 -19.80 -11.21
CA VAL A 87 -11.00 -20.60 -10.23
C VAL A 87 -12.49 -20.60 -10.56
N LYS A 88 -13.03 -19.48 -11.03
CA LYS A 88 -14.43 -19.40 -11.46
C LYS A 88 -14.73 -20.24 -12.70
N CYS A 89 -13.80 -20.33 -13.64
CA CYS A 89 -13.98 -21.12 -14.86
C CYS A 89 -13.77 -22.62 -14.64
N THR A 90 -12.93 -23.01 -13.67
CA THR A 90 -12.62 -24.41 -13.39
C THR A 90 -13.50 -25.04 -12.31
N GLU A 91 -14.36 -24.27 -11.64
CA GLU A 91 -15.19 -24.69 -10.50
C GLU A 91 -14.40 -25.40 -9.38
N GLU A 92 -13.12 -25.05 -9.24
CA GLU A 92 -12.21 -25.71 -8.31
C GLU A 92 -12.47 -25.23 -6.86
N THR A 93 -13.06 -26.10 -6.03
CA THR A 93 -13.43 -25.79 -4.65
C THR A 93 -12.24 -25.42 -3.77
N GLU A 94 -11.07 -26.05 -3.98
CA GLU A 94 -9.83 -25.71 -3.27
C GLU A 94 -9.26 -24.34 -3.70
N GLY A 95 -9.54 -23.90 -4.93
CA GLY A 95 -9.14 -22.60 -5.45
C GLY A 95 -9.71 -21.44 -4.63
N TRP A 96 -10.93 -21.57 -4.10
CA TRP A 96 -11.55 -20.55 -3.26
C TRP A 96 -10.83 -20.37 -1.92
N LYS A 97 -10.29 -21.44 -1.31
CA LYS A 97 -9.48 -21.33 -0.09
C LYS A 97 -8.21 -20.54 -0.37
N VAL A 98 -7.56 -20.79 -1.51
CA VAL A 98 -6.37 -20.04 -1.94
C VAL A 98 -6.70 -18.56 -2.16
N ILE A 99 -7.86 -18.25 -2.76
CA ILE A 99 -8.34 -16.86 -2.90
C ILE A 99 -8.41 -16.16 -1.54
N ILE A 100 -9.02 -16.79 -0.53
CA ILE A 100 -9.14 -16.23 0.82
C ILE A 100 -7.75 -16.02 1.45
N VAL A 101 -6.85 -17.00 1.34
CA VAL A 101 -5.48 -16.90 1.86
C VAL A 101 -4.72 -15.73 1.21
N ILE A 102 -4.83 -15.57 -0.11
CA ILE A 102 -4.21 -14.45 -0.83
C ILE A 102 -4.76 -13.11 -0.33
N LEU A 103 -6.06 -13.01 -0.09
CA LEU A 103 -6.67 -11.78 0.43
C LEU A 103 -6.18 -11.44 1.84
N ILE A 104 -6.06 -12.44 2.72
CA ILE A 104 -5.49 -12.27 4.05
C ILE A 104 -4.04 -11.78 3.95
N ILE A 105 -3.21 -12.42 3.13
CA ILE A 105 -1.82 -12.03 2.91
C ILE A 105 -1.76 -10.57 2.45
N LYS A 106 -2.50 -10.20 1.40
CA LYS A 106 -2.56 -8.81 0.86
C LYS A 106 -2.92 -7.79 1.94
N THR A 107 -3.90 -8.11 2.77
CA THR A 107 -4.35 -7.25 3.87
C THR A 107 -3.25 -7.03 4.90
N ILE A 108 -2.55 -8.10 5.29
CA ILE A 108 -1.45 -8.05 6.26
C ILE A 108 -0.26 -7.28 5.69
N ILE A 109 0.17 -7.55 4.46
CA ILE A 109 1.36 -6.89 3.90
C ILE A 109 1.10 -5.42 3.58
N LEU A 110 -0.11 -5.03 3.17
CA LEU A 110 -0.43 -3.61 2.92
C LEU A 110 -0.47 -2.83 4.24
N SER A 111 -1.25 -3.30 5.22
CA SER A 111 -1.33 -2.66 6.54
C SER A 111 0.01 -2.67 7.28
N GLY A 112 0.74 -3.78 7.25
CA GLY A 112 2.07 -3.91 7.86
C GLY A 112 3.09 -3.00 7.20
N GLY A 113 3.16 -2.98 5.86
CA GLY A 113 4.09 -2.12 5.15
C GLY A 113 3.80 -0.62 5.36
N LEU A 114 2.53 -0.22 5.28
CA LEU A 114 2.11 1.16 5.55
C LEU A 114 2.36 1.55 7.02
N GLY A 115 2.02 0.66 7.96
CA GLY A 115 2.22 0.87 9.39
C GLY A 115 3.69 1.01 9.77
N ILE A 116 4.57 0.15 9.22
CA ILE A 116 6.02 0.26 9.43
C ILE A 116 6.52 1.61 8.90
N PHE A 117 6.11 2.02 7.69
CA PHE A 117 6.53 3.30 7.14
C PHE A 117 6.11 4.47 8.03
N LEU A 118 4.84 4.52 8.41
CA LEU A 118 4.29 5.58 9.26
C LEU A 118 4.97 5.62 10.63
N PHE A 119 5.26 4.46 11.22
CA PHE A 119 5.97 4.39 12.50
C PHE A 119 7.36 5.02 12.39
N GLN A 120 8.10 4.71 11.31
CA GLN A 120 9.43 5.28 11.08
C GLN A 120 9.39 6.79 10.80
N THR A 121 8.33 7.28 10.14
CA THR A 121 8.23 8.68 9.71
C THR A 121 7.32 9.54 10.59
N THR A 122 6.85 9.03 11.72
CA THR A 122 5.80 9.67 12.56
C THR A 122 6.19 11.08 13.02
N GLN A 123 7.46 11.30 13.31
CA GLN A 123 7.96 12.61 13.77
C GLN A 123 8.05 13.65 12.64
N TRP A 124 7.98 13.23 11.39
CA TRP A 124 8.20 14.06 10.20
C TRP A 124 6.92 14.40 9.45
N ILE A 125 5.84 13.65 9.70
CA ILE A 125 4.54 13.81 9.04
C ILE A 125 3.52 14.28 10.06
N GLN A 126 2.93 15.46 9.85
CA GLN A 126 1.75 15.84 10.61
C GLN A 126 0.52 15.19 9.96
N PRO A 127 -0.51 14.79 10.74
CA PRO A 127 -1.71 14.18 10.19
C PRO A 127 -2.44 15.04 9.14
N SER A 128 -2.30 16.37 9.19
CA SER A 128 -2.84 17.31 8.21
C SER A 128 -2.11 17.30 6.87
N ASP A 129 -0.91 16.74 6.80
CA ASP A 129 -0.06 16.77 5.60
C ASP A 129 -0.39 15.65 4.61
N PHE A 130 -1.20 14.67 5.03
CA PHE A 130 -1.52 13.54 4.18
C PHE A 130 -2.30 13.97 2.93
N THR A 131 -1.84 13.46 1.80
CA THR A 131 -2.38 13.79 0.48
C THR A 131 -3.13 12.61 -0.13
N GLY A 132 -3.57 12.76 -1.39
CA GLY A 132 -4.34 11.75 -2.12
C GLY A 132 -3.70 10.36 -2.12
N GLY A 133 -2.36 10.27 -2.22
CA GLY A 133 -1.65 8.98 -2.20
C GLY A 133 -1.89 8.19 -0.92
N PHE A 134 -1.86 8.84 0.25
CA PHE A 134 -2.17 8.19 1.52
C PHE A 134 -3.64 7.76 1.61
N LEU A 135 -4.56 8.66 1.24
CA LEU A 135 -6.01 8.37 1.24
C LEU A 135 -6.35 7.19 0.33
N ALA A 136 -5.66 7.07 -0.81
CA ALA A 136 -5.84 5.95 -1.72
C ALA A 136 -5.30 4.64 -1.15
N LEU A 137 -4.19 4.63 -0.40
CA LEU A 137 -3.72 3.43 0.30
C LEU A 137 -4.67 3.01 1.43
N LEU A 138 -5.21 3.96 2.20
CA LEU A 138 -6.26 3.68 3.19
C LEU A 138 -7.54 3.15 2.54
N GLY A 139 -7.95 3.74 1.42
CA GLY A 139 -9.07 3.26 0.62
C GLY A 139 -8.83 1.84 0.11
N SER A 140 -7.62 1.55 -0.39
CA SER A 140 -7.22 0.21 -0.81
C SER A 140 -7.29 -0.80 0.33
N GLN A 141 -6.81 -0.43 1.52
CA GLN A 141 -6.89 -1.27 2.72
C GLN A 141 -8.34 -1.54 3.11
N THR A 142 -9.19 -0.51 3.08
CA THR A 142 -10.62 -0.63 3.38
C THR A 142 -11.32 -1.56 2.39
N LEU A 143 -11.05 -1.41 1.09
CA LEU A 143 -11.62 -2.27 0.05
C LEU A 143 -11.13 -3.72 0.16
N LEU A 144 -9.87 -3.96 0.55
CA LEU A 144 -9.37 -5.31 0.81
C LEU A 144 -10.10 -5.97 1.97
N LEU A 145 -10.34 -5.24 3.06
CA LEU A 145 -11.09 -5.74 4.22
C LEU A 145 -12.55 -6.04 3.85
N LEU A 146 -13.20 -5.14 3.12
CA LEU A 146 -14.57 -5.36 2.65
C LEU A 146 -14.67 -6.57 1.71
N HIS A 147 -13.70 -6.72 0.81
CA HIS A 147 -13.64 -7.87 -0.09
C HIS A 147 -13.36 -9.17 0.67
N LEU A 148 -12.50 -9.15 1.70
CA LEU A 148 -12.27 -10.29 2.57
C LEU A 148 -13.54 -10.67 3.35
N LEU A 149 -14.28 -9.70 3.88
CA LEU A 149 -15.55 -9.92 4.57
C LEU A 149 -16.62 -10.51 3.63
N GLU A 150 -16.68 -10.05 2.37
CA GLU A 150 -17.59 -10.62 1.36
C GLU A 150 -17.26 -12.09 1.08
N GLN A 151 -15.97 -12.42 0.89
CA GLN A 151 -15.55 -13.79 0.58
C GLN A 151 -15.63 -14.73 1.80
N ALA A 152 -15.35 -14.23 3.00
CA ALA A 152 -15.45 -15.01 4.25
C ALA A 152 -16.90 -15.14 4.75
N GLY A 153 -17.72 -14.12 4.49
CA GLY A 153 -19.13 -14.07 4.86
C GLY A 153 -20.06 -14.74 3.85
N MET A 154 -19.57 -15.14 2.66
CA MET A 154 -20.24 -16.09 1.77
C MET A 154 -20.21 -17.47 2.46
N PRO A 155 -21.29 -17.87 3.15
CA PRO A 155 -21.32 -19.16 3.80
C PRO A 155 -21.44 -20.21 2.70
N LEU A 156 -20.71 -21.33 2.81
CA LEU A 156 -21.26 -22.70 2.82
C LEU A 156 -22.63 -22.90 2.12
N ARG A 157 -22.83 -22.39 0.91
CA ARG A 157 -24.07 -22.51 0.12
C ARG A 157 -23.84 -23.23 -1.21
N GLN A 158 -22.59 -23.61 -1.47
CA GLN A 158 -22.20 -24.46 -2.59
C GLN A 158 -21.06 -25.43 -2.20
N LEU A 159 -21.05 -25.89 -0.95
CA LEU A 159 -20.34 -27.12 -0.59
C LEU A 159 -21.35 -28.26 -0.49
#